data_AF-A0A5K1B4F6-F1
#
_entry.id   AF-A0A5K1B4F6-F1
#
_cell.length_a   1.000
_cell.length_b   1.000
_cell.length_c   1.000
_cell.angle_alpha   90.00
_cell.angle_beta   90.00
_cell.angle_gamma   90.00
#
_symmetry.space_group_name_H-M   'P 1'
#
loop_
_entity.id
_entity.type
_entity.pdbx_description
1 polymer ?
#
loop_
_entity_poly.entity_id
_entity_poly.type
_entity_poly.pdbx_seq_one_letter_code
_entity_poly.pdbx_strand_id
1 'polypeptide(L)'
;LELTLYDPSGSSSGSLVACKDDFCSMLYRGRVSGCTPSALCQFYLQYGDGSTSRGYFVRDIMQYNQLTGNFKTSPANASVVFG
;
A
#
# COMPACT_ATOMS: atom_id res chain seq x y z
N LEU A 1 3.99 -20.99 -10.78
CA LEU A 1 3.94 -20.35 -9.45
C LEU A 1 2.53 -19.81 -9.29
N GLU A 2 1.79 -20.26 -8.30
CA GLU A 2 0.46 -19.69 -8.00
C GLU A 2 0.68 -18.46 -7.11
N LEU A 3 0.14 -17.31 -7.51
CA LEU A 3 0.23 -16.09 -6.73
C LEU A 3 -0.99 -16.00 -5.81
N THR A 4 -0.76 -15.86 -4.52
CA THR A 4 -1.81 -15.61 -3.53
C THR A 4 -1.99 -14.13 -3.29
N LEU A 5 -3.20 -13.73 -2.91
CA LEU A 5 -3.46 -12.37 -2.46
C LEU A 5 -2.72 -12.11 -1.15
N TYR A 6 -2.22 -10.88 -1.00
CA TYR A 6 -1.57 -10.45 0.23
C TYR A 6 -2.59 -10.38 1.38
N ASP A 7 -2.23 -10.97 2.53
CA ASP A 7 -3.02 -10.94 3.77
C ASP A 7 -2.33 -10.03 4.81
N PRO A 8 -2.88 -8.83 5.09
CA PRO A 8 -2.32 -7.92 6.09
C PRO A 8 -2.23 -8.52 7.49
N SER A 9 -3.14 -9.44 7.85
CA SER A 9 -3.16 -10.07 9.18
C SER A 9 -2.04 -11.09 9.39
N GLY A 10 -1.48 -11.60 8.29
CA GLY A 10 -0.32 -12.50 8.30
C GLY A 10 1.02 -11.77 8.41
N SER A 11 1.05 -10.44 8.31
CA SER A 11 2.26 -9.64 8.45
C SER A 11 2.41 -9.06 9.86
N SER A 12 3.61 -9.19 10.43
CA SER A 12 3.94 -8.60 11.73
C SER A 12 4.27 -7.10 11.65
N SER A 13 4.56 -6.58 10.46
CA SER A 13 4.82 -5.16 10.20
C SER A 13 3.70 -4.47 9.40
N GLY A 14 2.75 -5.25 8.89
CA GLY A 14 1.61 -4.77 8.11
C GLY A 14 0.59 -4.03 8.96
N SER A 15 0.07 -2.93 8.42
CA SER A 15 -0.99 -2.15 9.05
C SER A 15 -1.93 -1.56 8.00
N LEU A 16 -3.21 -1.50 8.32
CA LEU A 16 -4.20 -0.86 7.48
C LEU A 16 -4.04 0.66 7.54
N VAL A 17 -4.13 1.33 6.40
CA VAL A 17 -4.05 2.80 6.34
C VAL A 17 -5.41 3.39 6.66
N ALA A 18 -5.49 4.15 7.74
CA ALA A 18 -6.71 4.85 8.13
C ALA A 18 -7.01 6.00 7.15
N CYS A 19 -8.29 6.32 7.01
CA CYS A 19 -8.74 7.41 6.15
C CYS A 19 -8.21 8.80 6.61
N LYS A 20 -7.88 8.96 7.90
CA LYS A 20 -7.27 10.18 8.45
C LYS A 20 -5.74 10.19 8.39
N ASP A 21 -5.11 9.13 7.86
CA ASP A 21 -3.66 9.09 7.67
C ASP A 21 -3.23 10.19 6.67
N ASP A 22 -2.07 10.79 6.91
CA ASP A 22 -1.53 11.86 6.06
C ASP A 22 -1.35 11.39 4.62
N PHE A 23 -1.00 10.12 4.41
CA PHE A 23 -0.96 9.52 3.07
C PHE A 23 -2.30 9.66 2.34
N CYS A 24 -3.39 9.33 3.02
CA CYS A 24 -4.73 9.37 2.43
C CYS A 24 -5.15 10.81 2.12
N SER A 25 -4.88 11.72 3.05
CA SER A 25 -5.21 13.14 2.90
C SER A 25 -4.43 13.79 1.75
N MET A 26 -3.16 13.41 1.58
CA MET A 26 -2.31 13.88 0.48
C MET A 26 -2.81 13.33 -0.87
N LEU A 27 -3.13 12.03 -0.94
CA LEU A 27 -3.60 11.38 -2.17
C LEU A 27 -4.87 12.05 -2.71
N TYR A 28 -5.82 12.36 -1.82
CA TYR A 28 -7.11 12.95 -2.19
C TYR A 28 -7.15 14.48 -2.09
N ARG A 29 -6.00 15.14 -1.91
CA ARG A 29 -5.84 16.61 -1.84
C ARG A 29 -6.77 17.28 -0.81
N GLY A 30 -6.98 16.64 0.34
CA GLY A 30 -7.83 17.18 1.39
C GLY A 30 -8.41 16.10 2.30
N ARG A 31 -9.32 16.52 3.20
CA ARG A 31 -10.06 15.57 4.05
C ARG A 31 -11.05 14.80 3.20
N VAL A 32 -10.92 13.47 3.18
CA VAL A 32 -11.93 12.57 2.63
C VAL A 32 -13.26 12.86 3.35
N SER A 33 -14.30 13.26 2.61
CA SER A 33 -15.60 13.57 3.23
C SER A 33 -16.22 12.29 3.82
N GLY A 34 -16.76 12.37 5.04
CA GLY A 34 -17.34 11.20 5.71
C GLY A 34 -16.33 10.28 6.41
N CYS A 35 -15.09 10.73 6.58
CA CYS A 35 -14.04 9.97 7.26
C CYS A 35 -14.31 9.78 8.76
N THR A 36 -14.67 8.56 9.16
CA THR A 36 -14.78 8.17 10.58
C THR A 36 -13.43 7.66 11.11
N PRO A 37 -13.21 7.62 12.43
CA PRO A 37 -11.98 7.05 13.00
C PRO A 37 -11.71 5.59 12.60
N SER A 38 -12.74 4.82 12.28
CA SER A 38 -12.66 3.43 11.84
C SER A 38 -12.62 3.27 10.31
N ALA A 39 -12.79 4.35 9.54
CA ALA A 39 -12.78 4.28 8.08
C ALA A 39 -11.35 4.05 7.58
N LEU A 40 -11.20 3.12 6.64
CA LEU A 40 -9.94 2.87 5.95
C LEU A 40 -9.78 3.77 4.73
N CYS A 41 -8.54 4.05 4.35
CA CYS A 41 -8.23 4.79 3.13
C CYS A 41 -8.51 3.90 1.92
N GLN A 42 -9.65 4.13 1.27
CA GLN A 42 -10.04 3.36 0.09
C GLN A 42 -9.31 3.85 -1.16
N PHE A 43 -9.19 2.98 -2.16
CA PHE A 43 -8.81 3.36 -3.52
C PHE A 43 -9.82 2.83 -4.53
N TYR A 44 -9.90 3.51 -5.66
CA TYR A 44 -10.60 3.09 -6.85
C TYR A 44 -9.72 3.45 -8.05
N LEU A 45 -9.37 2.45 -8.85
CA LEU A 45 -8.57 2.60 -10.05
C LEU A 45 -9.34 2.01 -11.23
N GLN A 46 -9.37 2.74 -12.34
CA GLN A 46 -9.83 2.25 -13.63
C GLN A 46 -8.64 2.21 -14.58
N TYR A 47 -8.41 1.04 -15.18
CA TYR A 47 -7.35 0.86 -16.17
C TYR A 47 -7.83 1.30 -17.56
N GLY A 48 -6.89 1.48 -18.49
CA GLY A 48 -7.19 1.92 -19.86
C GLY A 48 -8.07 0.95 -20.66
N ASP A 49 -8.18 -0.31 -20.22
CA ASP A 49 -9.07 -1.33 -20.78
C ASP A 49 -10.50 -1.28 -20.19
N GLY A 50 -10.76 -0.35 -19.27
CA GLY A 50 -12.05 -0.17 -18.59
C GLY A 50 -12.25 -1.06 -17.37
N SER A 51 -11.35 -2.00 -17.10
CA SER A 51 -11.38 -2.82 -15.88
C SER A 51 -11.12 -1.97 -14.63
N THR A 52 -11.61 -2.42 -13.48
CA THR A 52 -11.56 -1.64 -12.24
C THR A 52 -11.03 -2.47 -11.07
N SER A 53 -10.22 -1.83 -10.24
CA SER A 53 -9.81 -2.35 -8.94
C SER A 53 -10.26 -1.39 -7.84
N ARG A 54 -10.74 -1.94 -6.73
CA ARG A 54 -11.10 -1.18 -5.53
C ARG A 54 -10.66 -1.93 -4.29
N GLY A 55 -10.27 -1.19 -3.28
CA GLY A 55 -9.79 -1.78 -2.03
C GLY A 55 -9.45 -0.70 -1.02
N TYR A 56 -8.54 -1.03 -0.11
CA TYR A 56 -7.97 -0.12 0.87
C TYR A 56 -6.46 -0.22 0.86
N PHE A 57 -5.80 0.88 1.22
CA PHE A 57 -4.35 0.91 1.32
C PHE A 57 -3.85 0.18 2.57
N VAL A 58 -2.72 -0.49 2.41
CA VAL A 58 -1.94 -1.14 3.47
C VAL A 58 -0.55 -0.52 3.49
N ARG A 59 0.00 -0.32 4.69
CA ARG A 59 1.39 0.05 4.91
C ARG A 59 2.14 -1.16 5.47
N ASP A 60 3.23 -1.55 4.83
CA ASP A 60 4.10 -2.65 5.29
C ASP A 60 5.58 -2.40 4.92
N ILE A 61 6.46 -3.26 5.41
CA ILE A 61 7.87 -3.31 5.04
C ILE A 61 8.05 -4.29 3.88
N MET A 62 8.47 -3.75 2.73
CA MET A 62 8.93 -4.56 1.61
C MET A 62 10.42 -4.87 1.76
N GLN A 63 10.77 -6.15 1.70
CA GLN A 63 12.16 -6.62 1.66
C GLN A 63 12.57 -6.88 0.22
N TYR A 64 13.74 -6.37 -0.18
CA TYR A 64 14.25 -6.52 -1.54
C TYR A 64 15.77 -6.53 -1.55
N ASN A 65 16.37 -7.00 -2.65
CA ASN A 65 17.82 -6.93 -2.86
C ASN A 65 18.15 -5.65 -3.63
N GLN A 66 18.80 -4.71 -2.96
CA GLN A 66 19.24 -3.45 -3.56
C GLN A 66 20.57 -3.64 -4.28
N LEU A 67 20.71 -3.09 -5.49
CA LEU A 67 21.98 -3.04 -6.20
C LEU A 67 22.97 -2.14 -5.44
N THR A 68 24.15 -2.66 -5.13
CA THR A 68 25.23 -1.93 -4.45
C THR A 68 26.41 -1.59 -5.37
N GLY A 69 26.25 -1.84 -6.68
CA GLY A 69 27.29 -1.67 -7.68
C GLY A 69 28.12 -2.94 -7.91
N ASN A 70 28.98 -2.92 -8.94
CA ASN A 70 29.88 -4.03 -9.28
C ASN A 70 29.17 -5.40 -9.38
N PHE A 71 27.97 -5.43 -9.94
CA PHE A 71 27.12 -6.64 -10.06
C PHE A 71 26.80 -7.31 -8.71
N LYS A 72 26.85 -6.57 -7.60
CA LYS A 72 26.49 -7.05 -6.26
C LYS A 72 25.14 -6.50 -5.81
N THR A 73 24.52 -7.24 -4.90
CA THR A 73 23.31 -6.84 -4.18
C THR A 73 23.50 -6.97 -2.68
N SER A 74 22.69 -6.24 -1.92
CA SER A 74 22.51 -6.45 -0.48
C SER A 74 21.03 -6.39 -0.10
N PRO A 75 20.58 -7.13 0.92
CA PRO A 75 19.23 -7.00 1.45
C PRO A 75 18.95 -5.57 1.92
N ALA A 76 17.77 -5.07 1.61
CA ALA A 76 17.28 -3.75 1.99
C ALA A 76 15.78 -3.82 2.29
N ASN A 77 15.32 -2.88 3.10
CA ASN A 77 13.93 -2.75 3.51
C ASN A 77 13.40 -1.36 3.14
N ALA A 78 12.15 -1.28 2.71
CA ALA A 78 11.45 -0.02 2.50
C ALA A 78 10.04 -0.10 3.11
N SER A 79 9.63 0.97 3.78
CA SER A 79 8.22 1.15 4.12
C SER A 79 7.47 1.58 2.87
N VAL A 80 6.45 0.82 2.48
CA VAL A 80 5.65 1.05 1.29
C VAL A 80 4.17 1.11 1.66
N VAL A 81 3.42 1.93 0.95
CA VAL A 81 1.95 1.93 1.00
C VAL A 81 1.45 1.44 -0.36
N PHE A 82 0.59 0.41 -0.37
CA PHE A 82 0.09 -0.22 -1.58
C PHE A 82 -1.38 -0.60 -1.44
N GLY A 83 -2.06 -0.75 -2.58
CA GLY A 83 -3.47 -1.09 -2.71
C GLY A 83 -3.73 -1.72 -4.05
#